data_AF-A0A8S3YAF7-F1
#
_entry.id   AF-A0A8S3YAF7-F1
#
_cell.length_a   1.000
_cell.length_b   1.000
_cell.length_c   1.000
_cell.angle_alpha   90.00
_cell.angle_beta   90.00
_cell.angle_gamma   90.00
#
_symmetry.space_group_name_H-M   'P 1'
#
loop_
_entity.id
_entity.type
_entity.pdbx_description
1 polymer ?
#
loop_
_entity_poly.entity_id
_entity_poly.type
_entity_poly.pdbx_seq_one_letter_code
_entity_poly.pdbx_strand_id
1 'polypeptide(L)'
;MCPSCSNITKRKRSNVNTPVQQTLVPRVAKPLNSPLENSSCSSIDSQLFSSNDENLVTVGKICTLLDKKLINYLSDFVESFRKALKDDVKNLVQAEVDSVVQQLKDDFTVTTNFICDEQSSLKQEIENKSHIIKHLESETLQFQKEINVVTNRLTSIEKISRSKNLEIQLVPESRTENPMLLFRNL
;
A
#
# COMPACT_ATOMS: atom_id res chain seq x y z
N MET A 1 -19.40 39.97 -6.64
CA MET A 1 -18.48 38.97 -7.25
C MET A 1 -17.05 39.39 -6.89
N CYS A 2 -16.26 38.50 -6.28
CA CYS A 2 -14.91 38.81 -5.78
C CYS A 2 -13.88 38.87 -6.93
N PRO A 3 -13.11 39.97 -7.08
CA PRO A 3 -12.08 40.10 -8.12
C PRO A 3 -10.90 39.12 -7.99
N SER A 4 -10.71 38.50 -6.82
CA SER A 4 -9.58 37.62 -6.54
C SER A 4 -9.80 36.15 -6.93
N CYS A 5 -10.99 35.79 -7.43
CA CYS A 5 -11.35 34.40 -7.72
C CYS A 5 -11.22 34.00 -9.21
N SER A 6 -10.76 34.90 -10.08
CA SER A 6 -10.83 34.72 -11.54
C SER A 6 -9.65 33.98 -12.19
N ASN A 7 -8.60 33.62 -11.42
CA ASN A 7 -7.34 33.09 -11.99
C ASN A 7 -7.02 31.62 -11.68
N ILE A 8 -7.98 30.81 -11.24
CA ILE A 8 -7.77 29.36 -11.11
C ILE A 8 -8.02 28.72 -12.48
N THR A 9 -7.03 28.85 -13.35
CA THR A 9 -6.96 28.17 -14.64
C THR A 9 -6.81 26.66 -14.44
N LYS A 10 -7.62 25.92 -15.20
CA LYS A 10 -7.67 24.46 -15.28
C LYS A 10 -6.27 23.88 -15.54
N ARG A 11 -5.61 23.33 -14.51
CA ARG A 11 -4.40 22.53 -14.68
C ARG A 11 -4.76 21.17 -15.30
N LYS A 12 -4.32 20.95 -16.55
CA LYS A 12 -4.25 19.63 -17.20
C LYS A 12 -3.51 18.66 -16.29
N ARG A 13 -4.14 17.56 -15.90
CA ARG A 13 -3.46 16.39 -15.30
C ARG A 13 -2.79 15.62 -16.44
N SER A 14 -1.50 15.87 -16.64
CA SER A 14 -0.61 15.01 -17.41
C SER A 14 -0.06 13.96 -16.45
N ASN A 15 -0.48 12.70 -16.59
CA ASN A 15 -0.01 11.60 -15.78
C ASN A 15 1.04 10.82 -16.58
N VAL A 16 2.32 11.17 -16.40
CA VAL A 16 3.45 10.55 -17.13
C VAL A 16 4.51 10.02 -16.16
N ASN A 17 4.16 9.64 -14.93
CA ASN A 17 5.12 9.12 -13.95
C ASN A 17 4.54 7.98 -13.10
N THR A 18 4.22 6.85 -13.75
CA THR A 18 4.15 5.55 -13.08
C THR A 18 5.19 4.62 -13.71
N PRO A 19 6.24 4.19 -12.99
CA PRO A 19 7.16 3.18 -13.47
C PRO A 19 6.61 1.80 -13.08
N VAL A 20 5.94 1.13 -14.02
CA VAL A 20 5.73 -0.32 -13.93
C VAL A 20 6.64 -0.96 -14.95
N GLN A 21 7.79 -1.43 -14.47
CA GLN A 21 8.65 -2.36 -15.19
C GLN A 21 7.99 -3.74 -15.16
N GLN A 22 7.67 -4.29 -16.33
CA GLN A 22 7.63 -5.74 -16.53
C GLN A 22 8.54 -6.06 -17.71
N THR A 23 9.72 -6.55 -17.37
CA THR A 23 10.71 -7.08 -18.30
C THR A 23 10.79 -8.59 -18.09
N LEU A 24 11.05 -9.29 -19.19
CA LEU A 24 11.49 -10.69 -19.34
C LEU A 24 10.36 -11.74 -19.44
N VAL A 25 10.33 -12.71 -20.36
CA VAL A 25 11.25 -13.18 -21.43
C VAL A 25 10.44 -14.17 -22.32
N PRO A 26 10.94 -14.57 -23.50
CA PRO A 26 10.20 -15.12 -24.63
C PRO A 26 9.94 -16.64 -24.56
N ARG A 27 8.85 -17.09 -25.20
CA ARG A 27 8.59 -18.50 -25.50
C ARG A 27 9.35 -18.93 -26.77
N VAL A 28 10.35 -19.77 -26.60
CA VAL A 28 10.94 -20.61 -27.65
C VAL A 28 10.65 -22.08 -27.32
N ALA A 29 10.42 -22.84 -28.39
CA ALA A 29 10.62 -24.29 -28.58
C ALA A 29 9.36 -25.17 -28.75
N LYS A 30 9.29 -25.68 -29.98
CA LYS A 30 8.65 -26.88 -30.54
C LYS A 30 8.51 -28.06 -29.56
N PRO A 31 7.60 -28.99 -29.93
CA PRO A 31 7.99 -30.39 -29.98
C PRO A 31 7.76 -30.98 -31.38
N LEU A 32 8.85 -31.39 -32.02
CA LEU A 32 8.86 -32.43 -33.05
C LEU A 32 9.74 -33.54 -32.48
N ASN A 33 9.18 -34.72 -32.26
CA ASN A 33 9.81 -36.00 -32.57
C ASN A 33 8.87 -37.16 -32.23
N SER A 34 8.67 -38.01 -33.23
CA SER A 34 8.24 -39.40 -33.19
C SER A 34 9.21 -40.26 -32.36
N PRO A 35 8.79 -41.49 -32.01
CA PRO A 35 9.29 -42.66 -32.74
C PRO A 35 8.15 -43.61 -33.15
N LEU A 36 8.10 -44.07 -34.40
CA LEU A 36 8.86 -45.18 -34.99
C LEU A 36 8.47 -46.57 -34.43
N GLU A 37 7.85 -47.34 -35.32
CA GLU A 37 8.18 -48.73 -35.65
C GLU A 37 8.16 -49.79 -34.53
N ASN A 38 7.01 -50.44 -34.40
CA ASN A 38 6.96 -51.84 -33.95
C ASN A 38 7.33 -52.74 -35.15
N SER A 39 8.63 -53.01 -35.29
CA SER A 39 9.14 -54.07 -36.16
C SER A 39 9.50 -55.30 -35.32
N SER A 40 8.77 -56.37 -35.57
CA SER A 40 9.20 -57.78 -35.64
C SER A 40 10.32 -58.27 -34.71
N CYS A 41 10.00 -59.20 -33.81
CA CYS A 41 10.85 -60.38 -33.65
C CYS A 41 10.05 -61.62 -33.21
N SER A 42 10.15 -62.62 -34.07
CA SER A 42 9.81 -64.03 -33.93
C SER A 42 10.02 -64.62 -32.54
N SER A 43 9.05 -65.41 -32.08
CA SER A 43 9.27 -66.43 -31.05
C SER A 43 8.58 -67.72 -31.48
N ILE A 44 9.35 -68.47 -32.28
CA ILE A 44 9.49 -69.93 -32.32
C ILE A 44 8.33 -70.69 -31.66
N ASP A 45 7.44 -71.20 -32.53
CA ASP A 45 6.61 -72.36 -32.26
C ASP A 45 7.52 -73.55 -31.92
N SER A 46 7.65 -73.84 -30.62
CA SER A 46 8.17 -75.12 -30.14
C SER A 46 6.99 -75.95 -29.66
N GLN A 47 6.23 -76.46 -30.62
CA GLN A 47 5.37 -77.63 -30.41
C GLN A 47 6.27 -78.84 -30.17
N LEU A 48 6.59 -79.14 -28.90
CA LEU A 48 7.16 -80.44 -28.56
C LEU A 48 6.57 -80.93 -27.22
N PHE A 49 5.80 -82.01 -27.36
CA PHE A 49 5.44 -83.01 -26.36
C PHE A 49 4.45 -82.61 -25.26
N SER A 50 3.17 -82.82 -25.61
CA SER A 50 2.20 -83.38 -24.70
C SER A 50 2.71 -84.75 -24.21
N SER A 51 3.17 -84.80 -22.98
CA SER A 51 3.41 -86.03 -22.23
C SER A 51 2.96 -85.76 -20.82
N ASN A 52 1.85 -86.41 -20.46
CA ASN A 52 1.30 -86.44 -19.12
C ASN A 52 2.35 -86.98 -18.15
N ASP A 53 2.93 -86.11 -17.33
CA ASP A 53 3.69 -86.52 -16.17
C ASP A 53 3.47 -85.50 -15.05
N GLU A 54 2.48 -85.77 -14.20
CA GLU A 54 1.96 -84.83 -13.20
C GLU A 54 2.93 -84.53 -12.05
N ASN A 55 4.15 -85.10 -12.00
CA ASN A 55 5.06 -84.93 -10.86
C ASN A 55 6.53 -84.63 -11.21
N LEU A 56 6.85 -84.11 -12.41
CA LEU A 56 8.19 -83.60 -12.68
C LEU A 56 8.28 -82.10 -12.38
N VAL A 57 9.03 -81.75 -11.33
CA VAL A 57 9.39 -80.36 -11.01
C VAL A 57 10.46 -79.92 -12.00
N THR A 58 10.04 -79.31 -13.10
CA THR A 58 10.95 -78.67 -14.05
C THR A 58 11.39 -77.32 -13.50
N VAL A 59 12.63 -76.91 -13.82
CA VAL A 59 13.19 -75.60 -13.44
C VAL A 59 12.24 -74.45 -13.84
N GLY A 60 11.50 -74.59 -14.94
CA GLY A 60 10.46 -73.63 -15.35
C GLY A 60 9.29 -73.46 -14.36
N LYS A 61 8.85 -74.53 -13.67
CA LYS A 61 7.83 -74.42 -12.60
C LYS A 61 8.38 -73.70 -11.37
N ILE A 62 9.66 -73.90 -11.04
CA ILE A 62 10.33 -73.17 -9.95
C ILE A 62 10.47 -71.69 -10.32
N CYS A 63 10.90 -71.37 -11.54
CA CYS A 63 10.99 -69.98 -12.03
C CYS A 63 9.63 -69.27 -11.98
N THR A 64 8.58 -69.88 -12.52
CA THR A 64 7.23 -69.27 -12.51
C THR A 64 6.66 -69.08 -11.11
N LEU A 65 6.92 -70.00 -10.17
CA LEU A 65 6.53 -69.83 -8.77
C LEU A 65 7.34 -68.72 -8.06
N LEU A 66 8.64 -68.62 -8.35
CA LEU A 66 9.50 -67.54 -7.85
C LEU A 66 9.04 -66.19 -8.41
N ASP A 67 8.78 -66.10 -9.71
CA ASP A 67 8.27 -64.89 -10.36
C ASP A 67 6.94 -64.47 -9.75
N LYS A 68 5.99 -65.41 -9.58
CA LYS A 68 4.68 -65.09 -8.99
C LYS A 68 4.78 -64.60 -7.55
N LYS A 69 5.73 -65.14 -6.75
CA LYS A 69 5.93 -64.74 -5.36
C LYS A 69 6.70 -63.42 -5.23
N LEU A 70 7.71 -63.22 -6.08
CA LEU A 70 8.50 -61.99 -6.14
C LEU A 70 7.69 -60.83 -6.68
N ILE A 71 6.90 -61.01 -7.75
CA ILE A 71 6.07 -59.96 -8.34
C ILE A 71 5.06 -59.43 -7.32
N ASN A 72 4.39 -60.31 -6.57
CA ASN A 72 3.41 -59.90 -5.57
C ASN A 72 4.08 -59.13 -4.42
N TYR A 73 5.18 -59.65 -3.86
CA TYR A 73 5.89 -58.97 -2.78
C TYR A 73 6.51 -57.64 -3.21
N LEU A 74 7.10 -57.60 -4.41
CA LEU A 74 7.70 -56.38 -4.96
C LEU A 74 6.62 -55.34 -5.27
N SER A 75 5.45 -55.76 -5.76
CA SER A 75 4.30 -54.88 -5.99
C SER A 75 3.80 -54.25 -4.69
N ASP A 76 3.59 -55.07 -3.65
CA ASP A 76 3.13 -54.57 -2.34
C ASP A 76 4.16 -53.63 -1.69
N PHE A 77 5.44 -53.97 -1.81
CA PHE A 77 6.54 -53.11 -1.35
C PHE A 77 6.58 -51.78 -2.11
N VAL A 78 6.51 -51.81 -3.45
CA VAL A 78 6.53 -50.60 -4.28
C VAL A 78 5.32 -49.73 -4.01
N GLU A 79 4.14 -50.31 -3.78
CA GLU A 79 2.93 -49.55 -3.44
C GLU A 79 3.05 -48.91 -2.05
N SER A 80 3.54 -49.65 -1.05
CA SER A 80 3.82 -49.10 0.29
C SER A 80 4.87 -47.98 0.25
N PHE A 81 5.94 -48.16 -0.54
CA PHE A 81 6.98 -47.15 -0.71
C PHE A 81 6.43 -45.91 -1.42
N ARG A 82 5.62 -46.08 -2.47
CA ARG A 82 4.96 -44.99 -3.19
C ARG A 82 4.03 -44.21 -2.27
N LYS A 83 3.29 -44.90 -1.41
CA LYS A 83 2.42 -44.28 -0.40
C LYS A 83 3.24 -43.47 0.61
N ALA A 84 4.28 -44.06 1.19
CA ALA A 84 5.16 -43.37 2.13
C ALA A 84 5.80 -42.12 1.51
N LEU A 85 6.33 -42.23 0.28
CA LEU A 85 6.90 -41.11 -0.44
C LEU A 85 5.86 -40.01 -0.72
N LYS A 86 4.64 -40.40 -1.10
CA LYS A 86 3.54 -39.44 -1.34
C LYS A 86 3.15 -38.72 -0.06
N ASP A 87 3.08 -39.43 1.05
CA ASP A 87 2.76 -38.86 2.36
C ASP A 87 3.87 -37.91 2.84
N ASP A 88 5.15 -38.28 2.65
CA ASP A 88 6.29 -37.41 2.97
C ASP A 88 6.30 -36.13 2.13
N VAL A 89 6.10 -36.24 0.81
CA VAL A 89 6.01 -35.07 -0.07
C VAL A 89 4.82 -34.19 0.33
N LYS A 90 3.67 -34.79 0.65
CA LYS A 90 2.50 -34.05 1.10
C LYS A 90 2.78 -33.31 2.41
N ASN A 91 3.43 -33.96 3.38
CA ASN A 91 3.77 -33.36 4.67
C ASN A 91 4.78 -32.22 4.50
N LEU A 92 5.78 -32.38 3.64
CA LEU A 92 6.76 -31.34 3.34
C LEU A 92 6.08 -30.12 2.70
N VAL A 93 5.23 -30.34 1.69
CA VAL A 93 4.48 -29.24 1.05
C VAL A 93 3.55 -28.56 2.05
N GLN A 94 2.86 -29.34 2.90
CA GLN A 94 1.98 -28.78 3.92
C GLN A 94 2.76 -27.91 4.92
N ALA A 95 3.89 -28.39 5.43
CA ALA A 95 4.73 -27.64 6.35
C ALA A 95 5.24 -26.33 5.73
N GLU A 96 5.65 -26.37 4.46
CA GLU A 96 6.11 -25.17 3.75
C GLU A 96 4.97 -24.16 3.54
N VAL A 97 3.79 -24.62 3.13
CA VAL A 97 2.61 -23.76 2.97
C VAL A 97 2.20 -23.15 4.30
N ASP A 98 2.16 -23.94 5.38
CA ASP A 98 1.80 -23.45 6.72
C ASP A 98 2.81 -22.42 7.22
N SER A 99 4.11 -22.64 6.95
CA SER A 99 5.19 -21.69 7.25
C SER A 99 5.00 -20.35 6.54
N VAL A 100 4.79 -20.37 5.21
CA VAL A 100 4.59 -19.15 4.40
C VAL A 100 3.30 -18.42 4.82
N VAL A 101 2.23 -19.15 5.11
CA VAL A 101 0.97 -18.56 5.59
C VAL A 101 1.16 -17.91 6.95
N GLN A 102 1.94 -18.52 7.85
CA GLN A 102 2.21 -17.93 9.15
C GLN A 102 3.06 -16.66 9.02
N GLN A 103 4.11 -16.69 8.21
CA GLN A 103 4.92 -15.50 7.93
C GLN A 103 4.07 -14.37 7.35
N LEU A 104 3.19 -14.69 6.40
CA LEU A 104 2.28 -13.70 5.81
C LEU A 104 1.35 -13.08 6.86
N LYS A 105 0.80 -13.87 7.79
CA LYS A 105 -0.03 -13.37 8.89
C LYS A 105 0.77 -12.43 9.80
N ASP A 106 2.01 -12.78 10.09
CA ASP A 106 2.88 -11.97 10.94
C ASP A 106 3.17 -10.62 10.26
N ASP A 107 3.53 -10.64 8.98
CA ASP A 107 3.75 -9.42 8.17
C ASP A 107 2.50 -8.53 8.08
N PHE A 108 1.33 -9.13 7.88
CA PHE A 108 0.06 -8.39 7.90
C PHE A 108 -0.23 -7.77 9.27
N THR A 109 0.06 -8.50 10.35
CA THR A 109 -0.14 -8.00 11.71
C THR A 109 0.77 -6.81 12.00
N VAL A 110 2.07 -6.93 11.66
CA VAL A 110 3.04 -5.84 11.80
C VAL A 110 2.60 -4.62 10.99
N THR A 111 2.22 -4.81 9.73
CA THR A 111 1.79 -3.72 8.86
C THR A 111 0.52 -3.05 9.37
N THR A 112 -0.46 -3.84 9.84
CA THR A 112 -1.72 -3.31 10.37
C THR A 112 -1.49 -2.53 11.66
N ASN A 113 -0.68 -3.05 12.58
CA ASN A 113 -0.32 -2.36 13.82
C ASN A 113 0.37 -1.03 13.51
N PHE A 114 1.35 -1.02 12.60
CA PHE A 114 2.01 0.21 12.16
C PHE A 114 1.01 1.24 11.62
N ILE A 115 0.07 0.82 10.76
CA ILE A 115 -0.96 1.72 10.22
C ILE A 115 -1.86 2.25 11.34
N CYS A 116 -2.27 1.42 12.29
CA CYS A 116 -3.11 1.82 13.42
C CYS A 116 -2.39 2.82 14.35
N ASP A 117 -1.10 2.60 14.60
CA ASP A 117 -0.28 3.49 15.43
C ASP A 117 -0.10 4.86 14.76
N GLU A 118 0.25 4.87 13.47
CA GLU A 118 0.37 6.10 12.67
C GLU A 118 -0.97 6.86 12.58
N GLN A 119 -2.07 6.14 12.36
CA GLN A 119 -3.41 6.73 12.34
C GLN A 119 -3.77 7.38 13.68
N SER A 120 -3.44 6.71 14.80
CA SER A 120 -3.72 7.20 16.14
C SER A 120 -2.88 8.44 16.47
N SER A 121 -1.59 8.40 16.12
CA SER A 121 -0.66 9.52 16.23
C SER A 121 -1.15 10.74 15.44
N LEU A 122 -1.52 10.55 14.17
CA LEU A 122 -2.02 11.62 13.31
C LEU A 122 -3.32 12.22 13.84
N LYS A 123 -4.24 11.38 14.34
CA LYS A 123 -5.48 11.86 14.96
C LYS A 123 -5.20 12.75 16.17
N GLN A 124 -4.26 12.35 17.03
CA GLN A 124 -3.85 13.15 18.18
C GLN A 124 -3.21 14.48 17.75
N GLU A 125 -2.37 14.48 16.72
CA GLU A 125 -1.79 15.71 16.18
C GLU A 125 -2.88 16.65 15.66
N ILE A 126 -3.83 16.14 14.87
CA ILE A 126 -4.96 16.93 14.35
C ILE A 126 -5.77 17.56 15.49
N GLU A 127 -6.07 16.81 16.54
CA GLU A 127 -6.79 17.31 17.71
C GLU A 127 -6.01 18.43 18.42
N ASN A 128 -4.72 18.22 18.67
CA ASN A 128 -3.85 19.23 19.26
C ASN A 128 -3.79 20.51 18.42
N LYS A 129 -3.60 20.39 17.09
CA LYS A 129 -3.59 21.55 16.19
C LYS A 129 -4.95 22.25 16.18
N SER A 130 -6.06 21.52 16.22
CA SER A 130 -7.40 22.09 16.32
C SER A 130 -7.59 22.90 17.61
N HIS A 131 -7.11 22.39 18.74
CA HIS A 131 -7.12 23.13 20.01
C HIS A 131 -6.31 24.43 19.94
N ILE A 132 -5.11 24.38 19.36
CA ILE A 132 -4.26 25.56 19.19
C ILE A 132 -4.95 26.59 18.30
N ILE A 133 -5.54 26.17 17.17
CA ILE A 133 -6.26 27.08 16.27
C ILE A 133 -7.40 27.78 17.02
N LYS A 134 -8.24 27.04 17.74
CA LYS A 134 -9.35 27.62 18.52
C LYS A 134 -8.87 28.60 19.58
N HIS A 135 -7.76 28.29 20.24
CA HIS A 135 -7.13 29.19 21.21
C HIS A 135 -6.71 30.51 20.54
N LEU A 136 -5.95 30.42 19.45
CA LEU A 136 -5.47 31.59 18.70
C LEU A 136 -6.62 32.42 18.12
N GLU A 137 -7.69 31.78 17.64
CA GLU A 137 -8.91 32.48 17.19
C GLU A 137 -9.56 33.26 18.32
N SER A 138 -9.64 32.66 19.52
CA SER A 138 -10.17 33.32 20.72
C SER A 138 -9.31 34.52 21.14
N GLU A 139 -7.99 34.37 21.16
CA GLU A 139 -7.06 35.47 21.46
C GLU A 139 -7.14 36.60 20.45
N THR A 140 -7.22 36.26 19.15
CA THR A 140 -7.36 37.26 18.07
C THR A 140 -8.63 38.09 18.27
N LEU A 141 -9.75 37.42 18.58
CA LEU A 141 -11.01 38.09 18.85
C LEU A 141 -10.91 38.99 20.10
N GLN A 142 -10.21 38.54 21.14
CA GLN A 142 -10.00 39.32 22.35
C GLN A 142 -9.17 40.58 22.07
N PHE A 143 -8.03 40.45 21.38
CA PHE A 143 -7.20 41.59 21.01
C PHE A 143 -7.94 42.57 20.11
N GLN A 144 -8.78 42.09 19.19
CA GLN A 144 -9.58 42.97 18.34
C GLN A 144 -10.56 43.82 19.17
N LYS A 145 -11.18 43.25 20.22
CA LYS A 145 -12.02 44.00 21.15
C LYS A 145 -11.22 45.05 21.91
N GLU A 146 -10.04 44.69 22.43
CA GLU A 146 -9.17 45.60 23.17
C GLU A 146 -8.68 46.76 22.31
N ILE A 147 -8.25 46.49 21.06
CA ILE A 147 -7.86 47.51 20.09
C ILE A 147 -9.02 48.48 19.84
N ASN A 148 -10.24 47.96 19.65
CA ASN A 148 -11.41 48.81 19.45
C ASN A 148 -11.69 49.71 20.66
N VAL A 149 -11.58 49.19 21.89
CA VAL A 149 -11.74 49.98 23.12
C VAL A 149 -10.69 51.10 23.20
N VAL A 150 -9.42 50.77 22.97
CA VAL A 150 -8.33 51.76 23.00
C VAL A 150 -8.50 52.81 21.91
N THR A 151 -8.86 52.39 20.69
CA THR A 151 -9.11 53.28 19.56
C THR A 151 -10.22 54.27 19.88
N ASN A 152 -11.34 53.78 20.41
CA ASN A 152 -12.46 54.65 20.81
C ASN A 152 -12.04 55.66 21.87
N ARG A 153 -11.30 55.22 22.89
CA ARG A 153 -10.78 56.12 23.94
C ARG A 153 -9.85 57.18 23.36
N LEU A 154 -8.95 56.80 22.45
CA LEU A 154 -8.04 57.71 21.78
C LEU A 154 -8.80 58.78 20.98
N THR A 155 -9.79 58.35 20.18
CA THR A 155 -10.66 59.27 19.43
C THR A 155 -11.41 60.23 20.34
N SER A 156 -11.92 59.77 21.48
CA SER A 156 -12.57 60.64 22.47
C SER A 156 -11.59 61.67 23.05
N ILE A 157 -10.37 61.26 23.41
CA ILE A 157 -9.34 62.16 23.94
C ILE A 157 -8.92 63.20 22.89
N GLU A 158 -8.73 62.80 21.64
CA GLU A 158 -8.41 63.69 20.54
C GLU A 158 -9.49 64.76 20.34
N LYS A 159 -10.76 64.35 20.34
CA LYS A 159 -11.91 65.27 20.28
C LYS A 159 -11.93 66.24 21.45
N ILE A 160 -11.72 65.76 22.67
CA ILE A 160 -11.66 66.61 23.87
C ILE A 160 -10.50 67.61 23.76
N SER A 161 -9.31 67.15 23.35
CA SER A 161 -8.12 67.99 23.19
C SER A 161 -8.33 69.10 22.16
N ARG A 162 -9.09 68.84 21.08
CA ARG A 162 -9.38 69.82 20.04
C ARG A 162 -10.63 70.65 20.29
N SER A 163 -11.48 70.29 21.24
CA SER A 163 -12.79 70.94 21.48
C SER A 163 -12.69 72.43 21.81
N LYS A 164 -11.52 72.91 22.24
CA LYS A 164 -11.24 74.32 22.56
C LYS A 164 -10.25 74.97 21.57
N ASN A 165 -9.79 74.22 20.58
CA ASN A 165 -8.93 74.78 19.55
C ASN A 165 -9.81 75.53 18.56
N LEU A 166 -9.47 76.79 18.29
CA LEU A 166 -10.06 77.56 17.20
C LEU A 166 -9.18 77.39 15.97
N GLU A 167 -9.76 76.81 14.92
CA GLU A 167 -9.12 76.75 13.60
C GLU A 167 -9.52 78.01 12.82
N ILE A 168 -8.54 78.85 12.53
CA ILE A 168 -8.73 80.05 11.70
C ILE A 168 -8.29 79.69 10.29
N GLN A 169 -9.21 79.73 9.34
CA GLN A 169 -8.92 79.48 7.93
C GLN A 169 -8.82 80.81 7.17
N LEU A 170 -8.15 80.81 6.02
CA LEU A 170 -8.04 81.95 5.10
C LEU A 170 -7.30 83.19 5.67
N VAL A 171 -6.34 82.98 6.58
CA VAL A 171 -5.46 84.06 7.07
C VAL A 171 -4.42 84.41 5.98
N PRO A 172 -4.31 85.67 5.52
CA PRO A 172 -3.33 86.05 4.50
C PRO A 172 -1.90 85.98 5.05
N GLU A 173 -1.07 85.10 4.50
CA GLU A 173 0.31 84.92 4.97
C GLU A 173 1.14 86.20 4.79
N SER A 174 1.68 86.75 5.87
CA SER A 174 2.64 87.87 5.82
C SER A 174 3.88 87.60 6.66
N ARG A 175 5.02 88.20 6.28
CA ARG A 175 6.33 87.90 6.91
C ARG A 175 6.45 88.38 8.37
N THR A 176 5.55 89.24 8.82
CA THR A 176 5.54 89.83 10.18
C THR A 176 4.13 89.82 10.76
N GLU A 177 3.46 88.66 10.76
CA GLU A 177 2.14 88.54 11.38
C GLU A 177 2.19 88.56 12.91
N ASN A 178 1.26 89.32 13.50
CA ASN A 178 0.90 89.19 14.90
C ASN A 178 -0.54 88.63 14.97
N PRO A 179 -0.74 87.34 15.28
CA PRO A 179 -2.05 86.71 15.25
C PRO A 179 -3.03 87.33 16.25
N MET A 180 -2.55 88.00 17.32
CA MET A 180 -3.42 88.69 18.27
C MET A 180 -4.17 89.88 17.65
N LEU A 181 -3.64 90.47 16.58
CA LEU A 181 -4.29 91.60 15.90
C LEU A 181 -5.53 91.15 15.13
N LEU A 182 -5.63 89.88 14.71
CA LEU A 182 -6.80 89.32 14.03
C LEU A 182 -8.04 89.32 14.94
N PHE A 183 -7.84 89.23 16.26
CA PHE A 183 -8.91 89.11 17.25
C PHE A 183 -9.29 90.43 17.93
N ARG A 184 -8.58 91.53 17.65
CA ARG A 184 -8.72 92.78 18.40
C ARG A 184 -10.04 93.53 18.13
N ASN A 185 -10.76 93.17 17.07
CA ASN A 185 -12.00 93.79 16.60
C ASN A 185 -13.19 92.81 16.53
N LEU A 186 -13.05 91.60 17.06
CA LEU A 186 -14.13 90.60 17.23
C LEU A 186 -14.73 90.74 18.62
#